data_AF-A0A3P8I4G4-F1
#
_entry.id   AF-A0A3P8I4G4-F1
#
_cell.length_a   1.000
_cell.length_b   1.000
_cell.length_c   1.000
_cell.angle_alpha   90.00
_cell.angle_beta   90.00
_cell.angle_gamma   90.00
#
_symmetry.space_group_name_H-M   'P 1'
#
loop_
_entity.id
_entity.type
_entity.pdbx_description
1 polymer ?
#
loop_
_entity_poly.entity_id
_entity_poly.type
_entity_poly.pdbx_seq_one_letter_code
_entity_poly.pdbx_strand_id
1 'polypeptide(L)'
;MPCSLYYLEFQSITSVWNETKSTNEATSSEELFYTAIGALADVTSAELEYLHKFAECTLVRTHKPTADFERLTSIVATMFRAVMKLTDALCSEYSRVIKSVHKTNGDIKPAKSASQLVGSLLLECGNAQNYIRNAARLLIPVLQLACVNTKRAAAEAE
;
A
#
# COMPACT_ATOMS: atom_id res chain seq x y z
N MET A 1 16.96 -10.39 -14.64
CA MET A 1 17.14 -9.09 -13.96
C MET A 1 16.13 -8.97 -12.81
N PRO A 2 16.45 -9.35 -11.54
CA PRO A 2 15.42 -9.37 -10.49
C PRO A 2 15.57 -8.34 -9.35
N CYS A 3 16.60 -7.49 -9.31
CA CYS A 3 16.85 -6.62 -8.13
C CYS A 3 16.41 -5.15 -8.26
N SER A 4 16.14 -4.64 -9.47
CA SER A 4 15.87 -3.20 -9.64
C SER A 4 14.45 -2.78 -9.21
N LEU A 5 13.47 -3.70 -9.27
CA LEU A 5 12.06 -3.38 -9.01
C LEU A 5 11.75 -3.27 -7.52
N TYR A 6 12.32 -4.13 -6.68
CA TYR A 6 12.21 -4.03 -5.22
C TYR A 6 12.71 -2.68 -4.69
N TYR A 7 13.71 -2.09 -5.37
CA TYR A 7 14.32 -0.82 -4.96
C TYR A 7 13.47 0.40 -5.36
N LEU A 8 12.77 0.35 -6.50
CA LEU A 8 11.95 1.46 -7.00
C LEU A 8 10.64 1.62 -6.22
N GLU A 9 9.94 0.51 -5.90
CA GLU A 9 8.63 0.56 -5.22
C GLU A 9 8.78 0.88 -3.72
N PHE A 10 9.82 0.36 -3.05
CA PHE A 10 10.10 0.69 -1.65
C PHE A 10 10.54 2.16 -1.48
N GLN A 11 11.21 2.74 -2.48
CA GLN A 11 11.51 4.18 -2.49
C GLN A 11 10.24 5.04 -2.58
N SER A 12 9.26 4.64 -3.39
CA SER A 12 7.98 5.37 -3.50
C SER A 12 7.20 5.39 -2.19
N ILE A 13 7.16 4.27 -1.46
CA ILE A 13 6.49 4.21 -0.16
C ILE A 13 7.23 5.03 0.90
N THR A 14 8.56 4.97 0.90
CA THR A 14 9.40 5.72 1.84
C THR A 14 9.37 7.23 1.52
N SER A 15 9.26 7.62 0.25
CA SER A 15 9.11 9.01 -0.14
C SER A 15 7.78 9.58 0.34
N VAL A 16 6.67 8.85 0.17
CA VAL A 16 5.35 9.26 0.71
C VAL A 16 5.41 9.49 2.23
N TRP A 17 6.10 8.62 2.97
CA TRP A 17 6.29 8.82 4.41
C TRP A 17 7.14 10.04 4.75
N ASN A 18 8.21 10.29 3.98
CA ASN A 18 9.08 11.44 4.19
C ASN A 18 8.39 12.76 3.83
N GLU A 19 7.58 12.78 2.77
CA GLU A 19 6.72 13.91 2.38
C GLU A 19 5.68 14.19 3.47
N THR A 20 5.13 13.13 4.08
CA THR A 20 4.20 13.24 5.23
C THR A 20 4.88 13.80 6.49
N LYS A 21 6.21 13.82 6.59
CA LYS A 21 6.91 14.55 7.67
C LYS A 21 7.11 16.03 7.34
N SER A 22 7.10 16.40 6.07
CA SER A 22 7.28 17.78 5.59
C SER A 22 5.97 18.58 5.57
N THR A 23 4.80 17.94 5.80
CA THR A 23 3.46 18.56 5.74
C THR A 23 3.15 19.59 6.83
N ASN A 24 4.12 19.92 7.70
CA ASN A 24 4.02 21.09 8.59
C ASN A 24 3.99 22.43 7.82
N GLU A 25 4.20 22.43 6.50
CA GLU A 25 4.17 23.62 5.64
C GLU A 25 2.80 23.90 4.99
N ALA A 26 1.80 23.01 5.15
CA ALA A 26 0.50 23.17 4.49
C ALA A 26 -0.33 24.34 5.05
N THR A 27 -1.02 25.06 4.16
CA THR A 27 -1.65 26.35 4.46
C THR A 27 -3.04 26.19 5.11
N SER A 28 -3.75 25.10 4.83
CA SER A 28 -5.09 24.84 5.37
C SER A 28 -5.40 23.38 5.71
N SER A 29 -6.42 23.18 6.55
CA SER A 29 -6.91 21.86 6.94
C SER A 29 -7.50 21.05 5.78
N GLU A 30 -8.07 21.72 4.77
CA GLU A 30 -8.61 21.09 3.56
C GLU A 30 -7.50 20.65 2.59
N GLU A 31 -6.46 21.47 2.40
CA GLU A 31 -5.28 21.08 1.62
C GLU A 31 -4.64 19.82 2.19
N LEU A 32 -4.44 19.77 3.51
CA LEU A 32 -3.94 18.59 4.20
C LEU A 32 -4.81 17.35 3.99
N PHE A 33 -6.12 17.52 3.98
CA PHE A 33 -7.04 16.41 3.68
C PHE A 33 -6.82 15.89 2.26
N TYR A 34 -6.74 16.76 1.25
CA TYR A 34 -6.50 16.31 -0.13
C TYR A 34 -5.12 15.68 -0.31
N THR A 35 -4.08 16.19 0.34
CA THR A 35 -2.76 15.57 0.37
C THR A 35 -2.83 14.17 1.00
N ALA A 36 -3.59 14.00 2.08
CA ALA A 36 -3.79 12.70 2.71
C ALA A 36 -4.49 11.69 1.79
N ILE A 37 -5.50 12.14 1.03
CA ILE A 37 -6.17 11.30 0.03
C ILE A 37 -5.19 10.88 -1.08
N GLY A 38 -4.35 11.81 -1.57
CA GLY A 38 -3.29 11.50 -2.53
C GLY A 38 -2.33 10.42 -2.01
N ALA A 39 -1.82 10.60 -0.80
CA ALA A 39 -0.91 9.64 -0.17
C ALA A 39 -1.55 8.25 0.01
N LEU A 40 -2.84 8.17 0.37
CA LEU A 40 -3.56 6.89 0.44
C LEU A 40 -3.69 6.23 -0.94
N ALA A 41 -3.96 7.02 -1.99
CA ALA A 41 -4.04 6.52 -3.36
C ALA A 41 -2.70 6.01 -3.88
N ASP A 42 -1.60 6.72 -3.58
CA ASP A 42 -0.24 6.32 -3.97
C ASP A 42 0.17 5.01 -3.31
N VAL A 43 -0.04 4.88 -1.98
CA VAL A 43 0.23 3.63 -1.27
C VAL A 43 -0.63 2.47 -1.80
N THR A 44 -1.91 2.73 -2.07
CA THR A 44 -2.82 1.73 -2.61
C THR A 44 -2.37 1.26 -3.99
N SER A 45 -2.10 2.18 -4.90
CA SER A 45 -1.68 1.85 -6.27
C SER A 45 -0.33 1.13 -6.32
N ALA A 46 0.65 1.55 -5.51
CA ALA A 46 1.94 0.88 -5.41
C ALA A 46 1.80 -0.57 -4.92
N GLU A 47 0.98 -0.82 -3.90
CA GLU A 47 0.75 -2.19 -3.43
C GLU A 47 -0.02 -3.04 -4.46
N LEU A 48 -1.01 -2.47 -5.15
CA LEU A 48 -1.70 -3.19 -6.23
C LEU A 48 -0.74 -3.59 -7.35
N GLU A 49 0.16 -2.70 -7.75
CA GLU A 49 1.19 -2.96 -8.75
C GLU A 49 2.15 -4.06 -8.28
N TYR A 50 2.61 -4.00 -7.04
CA TYR A 50 3.46 -5.02 -6.43
C TYR A 50 2.78 -6.39 -6.45
N LEU A 51 1.52 -6.48 -6.02
CA LEU A 51 0.76 -7.73 -6.01
C LEU A 51 0.56 -8.29 -7.44
N HIS A 52 0.29 -7.42 -8.43
CA HIS A 52 0.18 -7.83 -9.83
C HIS A 52 1.50 -8.38 -10.39
N LYS A 53 2.62 -7.69 -10.19
CA LYS A 53 3.94 -8.17 -10.61
C LYS A 53 4.32 -9.46 -9.90
N PHE A 54 3.98 -9.59 -8.63
CA PHE A 54 4.18 -10.84 -7.89
C PHE A 54 3.39 -11.99 -8.52
N ALA A 55 2.14 -11.76 -8.90
CA ALA A 55 1.32 -12.76 -9.60
C ALA A 55 1.94 -13.18 -10.93
N GLU A 56 2.35 -12.21 -11.76
CA GLU A 56 3.03 -12.45 -13.03
C GLU A 56 4.32 -13.25 -12.84
N CYS A 57 5.19 -12.81 -11.92
CA CYS A 57 6.45 -13.50 -11.61
C CYS A 57 6.23 -14.90 -11.06
N THR A 58 5.09 -15.17 -10.43
CA THR A 58 4.72 -16.49 -9.91
C THR A 58 4.23 -17.42 -11.03
N LEU A 59 3.46 -16.90 -12.00
CA LEU A 59 2.92 -17.68 -13.13
C LEU A 59 3.96 -17.94 -14.23
N VAL A 60 4.82 -16.97 -14.51
CA VAL A 60 5.81 -17.03 -15.61
C VAL A 60 7.08 -17.78 -15.20
N ARG A 61 7.14 -18.42 -14.02
CA ARG A 61 8.29 -19.25 -13.61
C ARG A 61 8.47 -20.46 -14.53
N THR A 62 9.11 -20.26 -15.68
CA THR A 62 9.58 -21.31 -16.56
C THR A 62 10.94 -21.78 -16.08
N HIS A 63 10.96 -22.95 -15.47
CA HIS A 63 12.15 -23.76 -15.18
C HIS A 63 13.15 -23.20 -14.15
N LYS A 64 13.21 -23.90 -13.01
CA LYS A 64 14.15 -23.82 -11.89
C LYS A 64 13.81 -22.76 -10.82
N PRO A 65 13.41 -23.19 -9.60
CA PRO A 65 13.17 -22.28 -8.50
C PRO A 65 14.51 -21.83 -7.93
N THR A 66 15.03 -20.68 -8.37
CA THR A 66 16.17 -20.04 -7.68
C THR A 66 15.77 -19.45 -6.32
N ALA A 67 14.47 -19.29 -6.07
CA ALA A 67 13.91 -18.85 -4.81
C ALA A 67 12.79 -19.79 -4.36
N ASP A 68 12.87 -20.23 -3.11
CA ASP A 68 11.86 -21.04 -2.44
C ASP A 68 10.50 -20.31 -2.46
N PHE A 69 9.46 -21.02 -2.89
CA PHE A 69 8.08 -20.51 -2.93
C PHE A 69 7.62 -20.06 -1.53
N GLU A 70 8.06 -20.76 -0.49
CA GLU A 70 7.83 -20.38 0.91
C GLU A 70 8.44 -19.00 1.22
N ARG A 71 9.69 -18.76 0.79
CA ARG A 71 10.36 -17.47 1.00
C ARG A 71 9.61 -16.32 0.32
N LEU A 72 9.13 -16.53 -0.89
CA LEU A 72 8.44 -15.49 -1.67
C LEU A 72 7.08 -15.13 -1.10
N THR A 73 6.31 -16.15 -0.72
CA THR A 73 5.02 -15.95 -0.03
C THR A 73 5.21 -15.25 1.32
N SER A 74 6.29 -15.55 2.06
CA SER A 74 6.65 -14.85 3.29
C SER A 74 7.01 -13.37 3.06
N ILE A 75 7.75 -13.06 1.98
CA ILE A 75 8.07 -11.67 1.60
C ILE A 75 6.79 -10.89 1.30
N VAL A 76 5.89 -11.42 0.46
CA VAL A 76 4.61 -10.76 0.15
C VAL A 76 3.76 -10.56 1.39
N ALA A 77 3.64 -11.58 2.27
CA ALA A 77 2.88 -11.44 3.50
C ALA A 77 3.47 -10.36 4.42
N THR A 78 4.79 -10.19 4.42
CA THR A 78 5.47 -9.14 5.18
C THR A 78 5.23 -7.75 4.59
N MET A 79 5.33 -7.60 3.26
CA MET A 79 5.02 -6.34 2.56
C MET A 79 3.56 -5.94 2.78
N PHE A 80 2.62 -6.86 2.61
CA PHE A 80 1.20 -6.63 2.87
C PHE A 80 0.96 -6.09 4.29
N ARG A 81 1.55 -6.72 5.32
CA ARG A 81 1.44 -6.23 6.70
C ARG A 81 2.07 -4.85 6.90
N ALA A 82 3.19 -4.59 6.24
CA ALA A 82 3.88 -3.30 6.32
C ALA A 82 3.03 -2.19 5.70
N VAL A 83 2.44 -2.43 4.52
CA VAL A 83 1.55 -1.49 3.84
C VAL A 83 0.31 -1.22 4.66
N MET A 84 -0.35 -2.24 5.22
CA MET A 84 -1.52 -2.04 6.08
C MET A 84 -1.22 -1.12 7.28
N LYS A 85 -0.08 -1.34 7.94
CA LYS A 85 0.39 -0.49 9.05
C LYS A 85 0.73 0.92 8.59
N LEU A 86 1.31 1.07 7.40
CA LEU A 86 1.62 2.37 6.82
C LEU A 86 0.33 3.15 6.55
N THR A 87 -0.68 2.51 5.95
CA THR A 87 -1.99 3.14 5.69
C THR A 87 -2.63 3.64 6.98
N ASP A 88 -2.61 2.84 8.05
CA ASP A 88 -3.07 3.24 9.38
C ASP A 88 -2.27 4.44 9.93
N ALA A 89 -0.94 4.37 9.84
CA ALA A 89 -0.05 5.41 10.35
C ALA A 89 -0.23 6.74 9.61
N LEU A 90 -0.32 6.71 8.27
CA LEU A 90 -0.59 7.89 7.45
C LEU A 90 -1.93 8.52 7.85
N CYS A 91 -2.99 7.72 7.93
CA CYS A 91 -4.30 8.22 8.31
C CYS A 91 -4.30 8.86 9.71
N SER A 92 -3.60 8.25 10.67
CA SER A 92 -3.46 8.77 12.03
C SER A 92 -2.68 10.10 12.06
N GLU A 93 -1.55 10.17 11.37
CA GLU A 93 -0.72 11.38 11.33
C GLU A 93 -1.42 12.54 10.64
N TYR A 94 -2.00 12.33 9.45
CA TYR A 94 -2.80 13.37 8.79
C TYR A 94 -3.98 13.81 9.64
N SER A 95 -4.68 12.87 10.31
CA SER A 95 -5.77 13.24 11.23
C SER A 95 -5.30 14.12 12.38
N ARG A 96 -4.10 13.85 12.93
CA ARG A 96 -3.48 14.65 13.99
C ARG A 96 -3.14 16.05 13.48
N VAL A 97 -2.49 16.15 12.31
CA VAL A 97 -2.07 17.43 11.73
C VAL A 97 -3.27 18.28 11.32
N ILE A 98 -4.30 17.69 10.67
CA ILE A 98 -5.54 18.39 10.30
C ILE A 98 -6.21 19.03 11.53
N LYS A 99 -6.35 18.28 12.63
CA LYS A 99 -6.92 18.80 13.88
C LYS A 99 -6.07 19.92 14.47
N SER A 100 -4.74 19.80 14.39
CA SER A 100 -3.81 20.82 14.89
C SER A 100 -3.93 22.11 14.11
N VAL A 101 -3.82 22.05 12.78
CA VAL A 101 -3.87 23.21 11.88
C VAL A 101 -5.21 23.93 11.96
N HIS A 102 -6.32 23.18 12.03
CA HIS A 102 -7.65 23.77 12.18
C HIS A 102 -7.81 24.55 13.49
N LYS A 103 -7.16 24.09 14.57
CA LYS A 103 -7.17 24.77 15.88
C LYS A 103 -6.30 26.03 15.87
N THR A 104 -5.15 26.00 15.19
CA THR A 104 -4.20 27.13 15.17
C THR A 104 -4.61 28.25 14.23
N ASN A 105 -5.09 27.90 13.04
CA ASN A 105 -5.34 28.89 11.99
C ASN A 105 -6.72 29.54 12.13
N GLY A 106 -7.62 28.96 12.93
CA GLY A 106 -8.97 29.46 13.14
C GLY A 106 -9.62 29.76 11.80
N ASP A 107 -9.78 28.74 10.95
CA ASP A 107 -10.26 28.90 9.57
C ASP A 107 -11.44 29.88 9.55
N ILE A 108 -11.29 31.02 8.87
CA ILE A 108 -12.21 32.16 8.99
C ILE A 108 -13.62 31.82 8.44
N LYS A 109 -13.77 30.69 7.73
CA LYS A 109 -15.01 29.96 7.41
C LYS A 109 -14.63 28.67 6.66
N PRO A 110 -14.36 27.54 7.35
CA PRO A 110 -14.04 26.31 6.66
C PRO A 110 -15.31 25.74 6.00
N ALA A 111 -15.20 25.14 4.80
CA ALA A 111 -16.35 24.48 4.18
C ALA A 111 -16.73 23.19 4.93
N LYS A 112 -15.76 22.58 5.63
CA LYS A 112 -15.94 21.41 6.51
C LYS A 112 -15.22 21.60 7.84
N SER A 113 -15.85 21.15 8.93
CA SER A 113 -15.17 21.05 10.23
C SER A 113 -14.03 20.04 10.21
N ALA A 114 -13.02 20.20 11.08
CA ALA A 114 -11.96 19.20 11.24
C ALA A 114 -12.52 17.79 11.54
N SER A 115 -13.63 17.69 12.26
CA SER A 115 -14.30 16.40 12.54
C SER A 115 -14.80 15.74 11.25
N GLN A 116 -15.41 16.51 10.34
CA GLN A 116 -15.88 16.01 9.05
C GLN A 116 -14.73 15.60 8.13
N LEU A 117 -13.63 16.38 8.10
CA LEU A 117 -12.44 16.05 7.32
C LEU A 117 -11.80 14.75 7.82
N VAL A 118 -11.59 14.64 9.14
CA VAL A 118 -11.02 13.43 9.76
C VAL A 118 -11.94 12.23 9.58
N GLY A 119 -13.25 12.40 9.76
CA GLY A 119 -14.22 11.33 9.53
C GLY A 119 -14.19 10.82 8.09
N SER A 120 -14.11 11.74 7.12
CA SER A 120 -13.98 11.38 5.70
C SER A 120 -12.66 10.65 5.43
N LEU A 121 -11.55 11.13 6.01
CA LEU A 121 -10.24 10.50 5.85
C LEU A 121 -10.20 9.07 6.41
N LEU A 122 -10.82 8.84 7.55
CA LEU A 122 -10.93 7.49 8.14
C LEU A 122 -11.74 6.54 7.24
N LEU A 123 -12.81 7.03 6.62
CA LEU A 123 -13.58 6.24 5.65
C LEU A 123 -12.73 5.89 4.43
N GLU A 124 -11.99 6.85 3.88
CA GLU A 124 -11.11 6.60 2.73
C GLU A 124 -9.93 5.69 3.07
N CYS A 125 -9.39 5.77 4.28
CA CYS A 125 -8.41 4.81 4.79
C CYS A 125 -8.99 3.39 4.82
N GLY A 126 -10.22 3.22 5.32
CA GLY A 126 -10.94 1.94 5.28
C GLY A 126 -11.15 1.42 3.85
N ASN A 127 -11.50 2.30 2.91
CA ASN A 127 -11.64 1.96 1.50
C ASN A 127 -10.31 1.49 0.90
N ALA A 128 -9.22 2.25 1.10
CA ALA A 128 -7.87 1.89 0.66
C ALA A 128 -7.44 0.51 1.16
N GLN A 129 -7.63 0.25 2.46
CA GLN A 129 -7.37 -1.05 3.06
C GLN A 129 -8.20 -2.19 2.46
N ASN A 130 -9.47 -1.91 2.14
CA ASN A 130 -10.34 -2.89 1.49
C ASN A 130 -9.87 -3.21 0.07
N TYR A 131 -9.43 -2.21 -0.70
CA TYR A 131 -8.83 -2.42 -2.03
C TYR A 131 -7.59 -3.32 -1.95
N ILE A 132 -6.65 -2.99 -1.07
CA ILE A 132 -5.42 -3.78 -0.85
C ILE A 132 -5.75 -5.22 -0.44
N ARG A 133 -6.66 -5.40 0.53
CA ARG A 133 -7.06 -6.74 1.00
C ARG A 133 -7.74 -7.56 -0.09
N ASN A 134 -8.60 -6.93 -0.87
CA ASN A 134 -9.31 -7.62 -1.95
C ASN A 134 -8.34 -8.05 -3.06
N ALA A 135 -7.39 -7.20 -3.44
CA ALA A 135 -6.35 -7.57 -4.40
C ALA A 135 -5.45 -8.70 -3.89
N ALA A 136 -5.03 -8.65 -2.63
CA ALA A 136 -4.23 -9.73 -2.03
C ALA A 136 -4.96 -11.08 -2.03
N ARG A 137 -6.29 -11.10 -1.86
CA ARG A 137 -7.10 -12.33 -1.98
C ARG A 137 -7.05 -12.93 -3.38
N LEU A 138 -6.88 -12.13 -4.43
CA LEU A 138 -6.76 -12.63 -5.81
C LEU A 138 -5.45 -13.40 -6.04
N LEU A 139 -4.46 -13.28 -5.15
CA LEU A 139 -3.25 -14.10 -5.21
C LEU A 139 -3.49 -15.56 -4.80
N ILE A 140 -4.55 -15.87 -4.04
CA ILE A 140 -4.83 -17.24 -3.59
C ILE A 140 -4.90 -18.22 -4.77
N PRO A 141 -5.75 -18.01 -5.80
CA PRO A 141 -5.81 -18.90 -6.95
C PRO A 141 -4.50 -18.94 -7.75
N VAL A 142 -3.76 -17.82 -7.81
CA VAL A 142 -2.45 -17.75 -8.49
C VAL A 142 -1.43 -18.66 -7.80
N LEU A 143 -1.35 -18.59 -6.48
CA LEU A 143 -0.46 -19.42 -5.66
C LEU A 143 -0.84 -20.90 -5.74
N GLN A 144 -2.14 -21.21 -5.71
CA GLN A 144 -2.64 -22.59 -5.88
C GLN A 144 -2.23 -23.17 -7.24
N LEU A 145 -2.41 -22.41 -8.33
CA LEU A 145 -2.02 -22.84 -9.66
C LEU A 145 -0.51 -23.06 -9.78
N ALA A 146 0.30 -22.17 -9.20
CA ALA A 146 1.74 -22.30 -9.18
C ALA A 146 2.21 -23.58 -8.45
N CYS A 147 1.60 -23.93 -7.32
CA CYS A 147 1.88 -25.18 -6.61
C CYS A 147 1.57 -26.41 -7.46
N VAL A 148 0.42 -26.43 -8.14
CA VAL A 148 0.02 -27.54 -9.02
C VAL A 148 0.99 -27.70 -10.19
N ASN A 149 1.34 -26.60 -10.85
CA ASN A 149 2.25 -26.61 -11.98
C ASN A 149 3.66 -27.07 -11.57
N THR A 150 4.13 -26.66 -10.39
CA THR A 150 5.43 -27.10 -9.85
C THR A 150 5.45 -28.61 -9.60
N LYS A 151 4.38 -29.17 -9.02
CA LYS A 151 4.25 -30.63 -8.82
C LYS A 151 4.26 -31.40 -10.14
N ARG A 152 3.51 -30.92 -11.15
CA ARG A 152 3.47 -31.55 -12.48
C ARG A 152 4.85 -31.53 -13.16
N ALA A 153 5.53 -30.39 -13.15
CA ALA A 153 6.87 -30.27 -13.73
C ALA A 153 7.91 -31.17 -13.05
N ALA A 154 7.76 -31.44 -11.75
CA ALA A 154 8.60 -32.40 -11.04
C ALA A 154 8.34 -33.85 -11.49
N ALA A 155 7.06 -34.22 -11.67
CA ALA A 155 6.67 -35.56 -12.13
C ALA A 155 7.03 -35.84 -13.60
N GLU A 156 7.10 -34.81 -14.46
CA GLU A 156 7.53 -34.94 -15.86
C GLU A 156 9.07 -35.02 -16.01
N ALA A 157 9.82 -34.70 -14.95
CA ALA A 157 11.29 -34.72 -14.94
C ALA A 157 11.88 -36.02 -14.36
N GLU A 158 11.03 -36.94 -13.91
CA GLU A 158 11.33 -38.28 -13.37
C GLU A 158 11.00 -39.37 -14.40
#